data_AF-A0A2T4NUH2-F1
#
_entry.id   AF-A0A2T4NUH2-F1
#
_cell.length_a   1.000
_cell.length_b   1.000
_cell.length_c   1.000
_cell.angle_alpha   90.00
_cell.angle_beta   90.00
_cell.angle_gamma   90.00
#
_symmetry.space_group_name_H-M   'P 1'
#
loop_
_entity.id
_entity.type
_entity.pdbx_description
1 polymer ?
#
loop_
_entity_poly.entity_id
_entity_poly.type
_entity_poly.pdbx_seq_one_letter_code
_entity_poly.pdbx_strand_id
1 'polypeptide(L)'
;MAPHLRSYDAWLLVGDHQIAVEADLGLFLPDTGVWGGILRHVPGWLAGAMRDAEARLRLPTGQECRIRPLAIPDDETSVPFIGEGTAPF
;
A
#
# COMPACT_ATOMS: atom_id res chain seq x y z
N MET A 1 -10.23 -14.49 -16.67
CA MET A 1 -9.42 -13.29 -16.95
C MET A 1 -8.69 -12.97 -15.66
N ALA A 2 -7.36 -12.99 -15.65
CA ALA A 2 -6.60 -12.60 -14.47
C ALA A 2 -6.89 -11.11 -14.19
N PRO A 3 -7.15 -10.69 -12.93
CA PRO A 3 -7.29 -9.27 -12.63
C PRO A 3 -5.97 -8.59 -13.01
N HIS A 4 -6.04 -7.63 -13.93
CA HIS A 4 -4.88 -6.84 -14.32
C HIS A 4 -4.42 -6.05 -13.10
N LEU A 5 -3.32 -6.47 -12.45
CA LEU A 5 -2.62 -5.67 -11.46
C LEU A 5 -2.30 -4.33 -12.11
N ARG A 6 -2.88 -3.25 -11.59
CA ARG A 6 -2.53 -1.89 -12.03
C ARG A 6 -1.43 -1.40 -11.11
N SER A 7 -0.24 -1.22 -11.67
CA SER A 7 0.90 -0.61 -10.99
C SER A 7 0.78 0.91 -11.08
N TYR A 8 0.95 1.58 -9.94
CA TYR A 8 0.93 3.04 -9.82
C TYR A 8 2.20 3.53 -9.14
N ASP A 9 2.80 4.60 -9.65
CA ASP A 9 3.74 5.39 -8.85
C ASP A 9 2.97 6.08 -7.73
N ALA A 10 3.36 5.89 -6.48
CA ALA A 10 2.65 6.42 -5.33
C ALA A 10 3.61 6.97 -4.29
N TRP A 11 3.06 7.70 -3.33
CA TRP A 11 3.79 8.12 -2.13
C TRP A 11 3.31 7.30 -0.95
N LEU A 12 4.24 6.65 -0.25
CA LEU A 12 3.99 6.03 1.03
C LEU A 12 4.32 7.04 2.13
N LEU A 13 3.35 7.28 3.02
CA LEU A 13 3.47 8.16 4.17
C LEU A 13 3.36 7.33 5.45
N VAL A 14 4.35 7.40 6.33
CA VAL A 14 4.38 6.69 7.63
C VAL A 14 4.98 7.62 8.68
N GLY A 15 4.15 8.10 9.62
CA GLY A 15 4.55 9.17 10.54
C GLY A 15 4.99 10.42 9.77
N ASP A 16 6.20 10.90 10.06
CA ASP A 16 6.80 12.07 9.38
C ASP A 16 7.59 11.70 8.11
N HIS A 17 7.63 10.42 7.74
CA HIS A 17 8.36 9.95 6.57
C HIS A 17 7.44 9.87 5.35
N GLN A 18 7.96 10.35 4.22
CA GLN A 18 7.32 10.22 2.91
C GLN A 18 8.36 9.71 1.91
N ILE A 19 8.04 8.64 1.19
CA ILE A 19 8.88 8.10 0.11
C ILE A 19 8.05 7.78 -1.14
N ALA A 20 8.70 7.76 -2.30
CA ALA A 20 8.09 7.22 -3.51
C ALA A 20 8.16 5.69 -3.50
N VAL A 21 7.08 5.03 -3.94
CA VAL A 21 6.94 3.57 -4.04
C VAL A 21 6.16 3.23 -5.30
N GLU A 22 6.27 2.00 -5.78
CA GLU A 22 5.28 1.46 -6.72
C GLU A 22 4.20 0.72 -5.92
N ALA A 23 2.94 0.90 -6.29
CA ALA A 23 1.81 0.18 -5.70
C ALA A 23 1.11 -0.66 -6.76
N ASP A 24 1.17 -1.98 -6.64
CA ASP A 24 0.36 -2.89 -7.45
C ASP A 24 -0.98 -3.13 -6.78
N LEU A 25 -2.04 -2.51 -7.30
CA LEU A 25 -3.39 -2.73 -6.80
C LEU A 25 -4.02 -3.93 -7.53
N GLY A 26 -4.55 -4.88 -6.77
CA GLY A 26 -5.04 -6.13 -7.36
C GLY A 26 -6.06 -6.94 -6.54
N LEU A 27 -6.29 -6.59 -5.28
CA LEU A 27 -7.31 -7.21 -4.44
C LEU A 27 -8.44 -6.22 -4.18
N PHE A 28 -9.69 -6.62 -4.45
CA PHE A 28 -10.89 -5.90 -4.03
C PHE A 28 -11.97 -6.88 -3.60
N LEU A 29 -12.47 -6.70 -2.38
CA LEU A 29 -13.56 -7.46 -1.78
C LEU A 29 -14.75 -6.49 -1.59
N PRO A 30 -15.70 -6.45 -2.54
CA PRO A 30 -16.75 -5.44 -2.56
C PRO A 30 -17.66 -5.50 -1.33
N ASP A 31 -17.95 -6.69 -0.82
CA ASP A 31 -18.86 -6.89 0.32
C ASP A 31 -18.30 -6.37 1.64
N THR A 32 -16.98 -6.19 1.73
CA THR A 32 -16.30 -5.72 2.95
C THR A 32 -15.73 -4.31 2.79
N GLY A 33 -15.74 -3.75 1.57
CA GLY A 33 -15.04 -2.50 1.25
C GLY A 33 -13.52 -2.59 1.43
N VAL A 34 -12.96 -3.81 1.52
CA VAL A 34 -11.52 -4.03 1.66
C VAL A 34 -10.91 -4.11 0.27
N TRP A 35 -9.79 -3.42 0.09
CA TRP A 35 -8.94 -3.55 -1.08
C TRP A 35 -7.51 -3.76 -0.64
N GLY A 36 -6.62 -4.09 -1.57
CA GLY A 36 -5.23 -4.35 -1.24
C GLY A 36 -4.34 -4.53 -2.45
N GLY A 37 -3.08 -4.75 -2.15
CA GLY A 37 -2.03 -4.78 -3.14
C GLY A 37 -0.67 -5.08 -2.55
N ILE A 38 0.36 -4.82 -3.35
CA ILE A 38 1.76 -4.94 -2.97
C ILE A 38 2.43 -3.59 -3.18
N LEU A 39 3.09 -3.06 -2.15
CA LEU A 39 4.01 -1.94 -2.30
C LEU A 39 5.38 -2.48 -2.68
N ARG A 40 6.05 -1.92 -3.68
CA ARG A 40 7.43 -2.25 -4.03
C ARG A 40 8.38 -1.13 -3.63
N HIS A 41 9.65 -1.50 -3.50
CA HIS A 41 10.76 -0.60 -3.17
C HIS A 41 10.59 0.09 -1.80
N VAL A 42 9.93 -0.58 -0.85
CA VAL A 42 9.77 -0.09 0.52
C VAL A 42 11.00 -0.45 1.34
N PRO A 43 11.81 0.50 1.85
CA PRO A 43 12.95 0.21 2.70
C PRO A 43 12.55 -0.58 3.95
N GLY A 44 13.36 -1.54 4.38
CA GLY A 44 13.05 -2.41 5.52
C GLY A 44 12.74 -1.66 6.82
N TRP A 45 13.48 -0.57 7.10
CA TRP A 45 13.21 0.28 8.27
C TRP A 45 11.83 0.95 8.22
N LEU A 46 11.38 1.35 7.03
CA LEU A 46 10.08 1.99 6.86
C LEU A 46 8.96 0.96 6.89
N ALA A 47 9.18 -0.21 6.30
CA ALA A 47 8.28 -1.35 6.43
C ALA A 47 8.06 -1.64 7.92
N GLY A 48 9.14 -1.76 8.71
CA GLY A 48 9.07 -1.92 10.16
C GLY A 48 8.20 -0.86 10.85
N ALA A 49 8.38 0.42 10.50
CA ALA A 49 7.59 1.52 11.04
C ALA A 49 6.09 1.42 10.72
N MET A 50 5.70 0.81 9.59
CA MET A 50 4.28 0.61 9.23
C MET A 50 3.53 -0.33 10.20
N ARG A 51 4.23 -1.12 11.04
CA ARG A 51 3.57 -1.92 12.10
C ARG A 51 3.06 -1.05 13.24
N ASP A 52 3.82 -0.02 13.59
CA ASP A 52 3.61 0.75 14.81
C ASP A 52 2.95 2.11 14.55
N ALA A 53 2.97 2.57 13.30
CA ALA A 53 2.41 3.85 12.89
C ALA A 53 1.33 3.73 11.80
N GLU A 54 0.45 4.72 11.73
CA GLU A 54 -0.52 4.82 10.64
C GLU A 54 0.22 5.02 9.31
N ALA A 55 -0.02 4.12 8.36
CA ALA A 55 0.50 4.20 7.01
C ALA A 55 -0.59 4.71 6.05
N ARG A 56 -0.22 5.63 5.15
CA ARG A 56 -1.09 6.13 4.09
C ARG A 56 -0.41 5.98 2.73
N LEU A 57 -1.21 5.67 1.74
CA LEU A 57 -0.81 5.65 0.34
C LEU A 57 -1.46 6.83 -0.37
N ARG A 58 -0.64 7.72 -0.93
CA ARG A 58 -1.11 8.81 -1.80
C ARG A 58 -0.85 8.46 -3.25
N LEU A 59 -1.91 8.38 -4.03
CA LEU A 59 -1.89 8.04 -5.44
C LEU A 59 -1.56 9.24 -6.33
N PRO A 60 -1.25 9.05 -7.62
CA PRO A 60 -1.00 10.14 -8.57
C PRO A 60 -2.16 11.13 -8.68
N THR A 61 -3.38 10.67 -8.42
CA THR A 61 -4.60 11.49 -8.42
C THR A 61 -4.67 12.45 -7.24
N GLY A 62 -3.74 12.36 -6.28
CA GLY A 62 -3.76 13.09 -5.02
C GLY A 62 -4.64 12.45 -3.94
N GLN A 63 -5.37 11.38 -4.26
CA GLN A 63 -6.16 10.65 -3.28
C GLN A 63 -5.25 9.98 -2.25
N GLU A 64 -5.53 10.21 -0.96
CA GLU A 64 -4.86 9.54 0.16
C GLU A 64 -5.73 8.45 0.75
N CYS A 65 -5.12 7.29 0.97
CA CYS A 65 -5.77 6.08 1.44
C CYS A 65 -5.05 5.54 2.66
N ARG A 66 -5.77 5.21 3.73
CA ARG A 66 -5.19 4.49 4.86
C ARG A 66 -4.92 3.04 4.47
N ILE A 67 -3.74 2.55 4.82
CA ILE A 67 -3.32 1.18 4.55
C ILE A 67 -2.69 0.55 5.79
N ARG A 68 -2.73 -0.78 5.86
CA ARG A 68 -2.03 -1.57 6.87
C ARG A 68 -1.22 -2.69 6.22
N PRO A 69 0.01 -2.95 6.65
CA PRO A 69 0.78 -4.09 6.15
C PRO A 69 0.14 -5.40 6.63
N LEU A 70 0.04 -6.39 5.73
CA LEU A 70 -0.43 -7.75 6.07
C LEU A 70 0.70 -8.63 6.57
N ALA A 71 1.87 -8.48 5.95
CA ALA A 71 3.11 -9.12 6.32
C ALA A 71 4.24 -8.17 5.97
N ILE A 72 5.29 -8.18 6.79
CA ILE A 72 6.54 -7.54 6.41
C ILE A 72 7.49 -8.70 6.12
N PRO A 73 7.74 -9.01 4.84
CA PRO A 73 8.74 -10.01 4.53
C PRO A 73 10.11 -9.51 4.97
N ASP A 74 10.98 -10.45 5.33
CA ASP A 74 12.38 -10.17 5.65
C ASP A 74 13.15 -9.64 4.41
N ASP A 75 12.60 -9.85 3.22
CA ASP A 75 13.13 -9.35 1.96
C ASP A 75 12.58 -7.94 1.70
N GLU A 76 13.46 -6.94 1.87
CA GLU A 76 13.18 -5.51 2.05
C GLU A 76 12.63 -4.76 0.81
N THR A 77 11.86 -5.43 -0.05
CA THR A 77 11.49 -4.86 -1.36
C THR A 77 10.01 -4.91 -1.69
N SER A 78 9.20 -5.72 -1.01
CA SER A 78 7.77 -5.84 -1.31
C SER A 78 6.92 -5.99 -0.06
N VAL A 79 5.97 -5.08 0.20
CA VAL A 79 5.10 -5.11 1.39
C VAL A 79 3.64 -5.32 0.96
N PRO A 80 3.06 -6.51 1.18
CA PRO A 80 1.63 -6.71 0.98
C PRO A 80 0.83 -5.89 1.99
N PHE A 81 -0.26 -5.28 1.53
CA PHE A 81 -1.09 -4.41 2.37
C PHE A 81 -2.58 -4.55 2.07
N ILE A 82 -3.39 -4.11 3.03
CA ILE A 82 -4.82 -3.85 2.87
C ILE A 82 -5.10 -2.35 3.04
N GLY A 83 -5.97 -1.81 2.22
CA GLY A 83 -6.52 -0.48 2.37
C GLY A 83 -7.88 -0.51 3.04
N GLU A 84 -8.20 0.59 3.73
CA GLU A 84 -9.53 0.83 4.31
C GLU A 84 -10.30 1.86 3.49
N GLY A 85 -11.62 1.73 3.45
CA GLY A 85 -12.51 2.67 2.77
C GLY A 85 -12.61 2.44 1.27
N THR A 86 -12.96 3.48 0.52
CA THR A 86 -13.21 3.38 -0.92
C THR A 86 -11.96 2.96 -1.68
N ALA A 87 -12.06 1.85 -2.43
CA ALA A 87 -11.00 1.42 -3.32
C ALA A 87 -10.73 2.50 -4.39
N PRO A 88 -9.46 2.79 -4.70
CA PRO A 88 -9.11 3.90 -5.58
C PRO A 88 -9.08 3.55 -7.08
N PHE A 89 -9.87 2.55 -7.51
CA PHE A 89 -9.89 2.04 -8.88
C PHE A 89 -11.26 1.51 -9.31
#